data_AF-A0AAW3AYL0-F1
#
_entry.id   AF-A0AAW3AYL0-F1
#
_cell.length_a   1.000
_cell.length_b   1.000
_cell.length_c   1.000
_cell.angle_alpha   90.00
_cell.angle_beta   90.00
_cell.angle_gamma   90.00
#
_symmetry.space_group_name_H-M   'P 1'
#
loop_
_entity.id
_entity.type
_entity.pdbx_description
1 polymer ?
#
loop_
_entity_poly.entity_id
_entity_poly.type
_entity_poly.pdbx_seq_one_letter_code
_entity_poly.pdbx_strand_id
1 'polypeptide(L)'
;MAFMLLTGFLGAYIALCVWAHQCVLRTGQLAKRTQQFTDASGCARPVEYKTICGDWGTAMVVREVFKDMVYTRHGIDIPVTGSPLVIDVGCNIGLFSMFVLEVNPHAIVVAAEPIPWLCALAKENTARYGQQVWVEQVGISAASLSGAEFLVDPRVMAGASMYETEITRAWKDAALCRQLSVVGRDNVTAGNLPAQPTLLLCSLLEKPVLQWLVTLLLMPALVLFVTFLLLSPSKRRHVRCDCVPFAELLERSTLHMPDVAMRRRITDGPIALVKVDVEGAEWDVLLGIADSEWRRIEQIVIEVHDVQNRVRRVEQLLRAKGFQEVHIAQEEWASHNVLRIHSVFARRTKTEG
;
A
#
# COMPACT_ATOMS: atom_id res chain seq x y z
N MET A 1 3.66 -35.74 32.76
CA MET A 1 4.21 -34.56 32.04
C MET A 1 4.13 -34.71 30.52
N ALA A 2 4.71 -35.76 29.92
CA ALA A 2 4.68 -35.95 28.45
C ALA A 2 3.27 -36.06 27.83
N PHE A 3 2.34 -36.76 28.49
CA PHE A 3 0.95 -36.92 28.00
C PHE A 3 0.16 -35.59 28.02
N MET A 4 0.29 -34.78 29.08
CA MET A 4 -0.34 -33.45 29.17
C MET A 4 0.21 -32.47 28.13
N LEU A 5 1.52 -32.53 27.85
CA LEU A 5 2.13 -31.74 26.79
C LEU A 5 1.58 -32.16 25.43
N LEU A 6 1.48 -33.47 25.15
CA LEU A 6 0.95 -34.00 23.88
C LEU A 6 -0.51 -33.58 23.64
N THR A 7 -1.36 -33.65 24.67
CA THR A 7 -2.76 -33.20 24.58
C THR A 7 -2.89 -31.69 24.40
N GLY A 8 -1.99 -30.91 25.02
CA GLY A 8 -1.93 -29.45 24.84
C GLY A 8 -1.52 -29.06 23.43
N PHE A 9 -0.50 -29.73 22.86
CA PHE A 9 -0.09 -29.53 21.46
C PHE A 9 -1.18 -29.91 20.47
N LEU A 10 -1.87 -31.03 20.68
CA LEU A 10 -2.97 -31.45 19.82
C LEU A 10 -4.16 -30.47 19.88
N GLY A 11 -4.50 -29.97 21.07
CA GLY A 11 -5.54 -28.96 21.23
C GLY A 11 -5.20 -27.64 20.53
N ALA A 12 -3.96 -27.15 20.68
CA ALA A 12 -3.47 -25.96 19.99
C ALA A 12 -3.44 -26.14 18.45
N TYR A 13 -3.03 -27.33 17.98
CA TYR A 13 -3.04 -27.66 16.56
C TYR A 13 -4.46 -27.68 15.99
N ILE A 14 -5.42 -28.32 16.67
CA ILE A 14 -6.83 -28.34 16.24
C ILE A 14 -7.41 -26.92 16.21
N ALA A 15 -7.13 -26.11 17.25
CA ALA A 15 -7.58 -24.71 17.29
C ALA A 15 -7.01 -23.90 16.12
N LEU A 16 -5.72 -24.09 15.81
CA LEU A 16 -5.06 -23.48 14.65
C LEU A 16 -5.72 -23.93 13.34
N CYS A 17 -6.03 -25.22 13.18
CA CYS A 17 -6.73 -25.75 12.01
C CYS A 17 -8.12 -25.14 11.85
N VAL A 18 -8.90 -25.05 12.93
CA VAL A 18 -10.26 -24.48 12.91
C VAL A 18 -10.21 -22.98 12.60
N TRP A 19 -9.30 -22.24 13.23
CA TRP A 19 -9.09 -20.82 12.95
C TRP A 19 -8.66 -20.60 11.51
N ALA A 20 -7.66 -21.35 11.03
CA ALA A 20 -7.19 -21.29 9.65
C ALA A 20 -8.35 -21.56 8.70
N HIS A 21 -9.12 -22.63 8.92
CA HIS A 21 -10.31 -23.00 8.16
C HIS A 21 -11.36 -21.87 8.10
N GLN A 22 -11.65 -21.21 9.23
CA GLN A 22 -12.57 -20.08 9.28
C GLN A 22 -12.05 -18.85 8.53
N CYS A 23 -10.75 -18.57 8.62
CA CYS A 23 -10.11 -17.52 7.83
C CYS A 23 -10.24 -17.79 6.32
N VAL A 24 -10.11 -19.05 5.88
CA VAL A 24 -10.32 -19.44 4.47
C VAL A 24 -11.73 -19.13 4.01
N LEU A 25 -12.73 -19.60 4.77
CA LEU A 25 -14.12 -19.53 4.35
C LEU A 25 -14.61 -18.09 4.22
N ARG A 26 -13.98 -17.20 4.99
CA ARG A 26 -14.23 -15.76 4.93
C ARG A 26 -13.33 -15.04 3.92
N THR A 27 -12.27 -15.68 3.42
CA THR A 27 -11.34 -15.04 2.47
C THR A 27 -12.10 -14.58 1.23
N GLY A 28 -11.89 -13.34 0.80
CA GLY A 28 -12.61 -12.77 -0.34
C GLY A 28 -13.96 -12.13 0.01
N GLN A 29 -14.48 -12.32 1.24
CA GLN A 29 -15.71 -11.65 1.68
C GLN A 29 -15.42 -10.23 2.14
N LEU A 30 -16.34 -9.31 1.83
CA LEU A 30 -16.28 -7.94 2.32
C LEU A 30 -16.48 -7.90 3.84
N ALA A 31 -15.69 -7.09 4.54
CA ALA A 31 -15.82 -6.86 5.95
C ALA A 31 -15.64 -5.39 6.30
N LYS A 32 -16.41 -4.92 7.28
CA LYS A 32 -16.23 -3.60 7.87
C LYS A 32 -15.17 -3.65 8.97
N ARG A 33 -14.37 -2.60 9.04
CA ARG A 33 -13.33 -2.38 10.04
C ARG A 33 -13.37 -0.91 10.48
N THR A 34 -12.80 -0.65 11.64
CA THR A 34 -12.70 0.69 12.20
C THR A 34 -11.25 0.90 12.62
N GLN A 35 -10.68 2.03 12.19
CA GLN A 35 -9.38 2.51 12.61
C GLN A 35 -9.56 3.80 13.42
N GLN A 36 -8.77 3.99 14.47
CA GLN A 36 -8.73 5.29 15.17
C GLN A 36 -7.80 6.23 14.41
N PHE A 37 -8.28 7.45 14.16
CA PHE A 37 -7.49 8.56 13.63
C PHE A 37 -7.48 9.67 14.66
N THR A 38 -6.30 10.21 14.95
CA THR A 38 -6.13 11.36 15.83
C THR A 38 -5.81 12.57 14.98
N ASP A 39 -6.67 13.58 15.00
CA ASP A 39 -6.44 14.81 14.26
C ASP A 39 -5.35 15.68 14.91
N ALA A 40 -4.99 16.78 14.24
CA ALA A 40 -3.97 17.72 14.73
C ALA A 40 -4.33 18.38 16.08
N SER A 41 -5.59 18.34 16.51
CA SER A 41 -6.03 18.84 17.81
C SER A 41 -5.89 17.80 18.94
N GLY A 42 -5.48 16.57 18.60
CA GLY A 42 -5.38 15.45 19.54
C GLY A 42 -6.71 14.72 19.76
N CYS A 43 -7.75 15.04 18.99
CA CYS A 43 -9.05 14.38 19.10
C CYS A 43 -9.04 13.06 18.32
N ALA A 44 -9.28 11.95 19.01
CA ALA A 44 -9.39 10.64 18.39
C ALA A 44 -10.81 10.41 17.88
N ARG A 45 -10.94 9.97 16.62
CA ARG A 45 -12.22 9.61 16.01
C ARG A 45 -12.14 8.31 15.22
N PRO A 46 -13.23 7.53 15.18
CA PRO A 46 -13.29 6.32 14.39
C PRO A 46 -13.44 6.63 12.89
N VAL A 47 -12.60 5.99 12.08
CA VAL A 47 -12.71 5.95 10.62
C VAL A 47 -13.12 4.54 10.23
N GLU A 48 -14.35 4.41 9.75
CA GLU A 48 -14.89 3.14 9.25
C GLU A 48 -14.54 2.93 7.78
N TYR A 49 -14.07 1.74 7.45
CA TYR A 49 -13.76 1.34 6.07
C TYR A 49 -14.13 -0.12 5.84
N LYS A 50 -14.32 -0.48 4.59
CA LYS A 50 -14.54 -1.84 4.12
C LYS A 50 -13.23 -2.39 3.55
N THR A 51 -12.97 -3.67 3.81
CA THR A 51 -11.82 -4.43 3.31
C THR A 51 -12.26 -5.83 2.92
N ILE A 52 -11.38 -6.59 2.29
CA ILE A 52 -11.57 -7.99 1.96
C ILE A 52 -10.95 -8.85 3.05
N CYS A 53 -11.75 -9.73 3.66
CA CYS A 53 -11.25 -10.71 4.62
C CYS A 53 -10.15 -11.58 4.00
N GLY A 54 -9.11 -11.87 4.78
CA GLY A 54 -7.98 -12.67 4.32
C GLY A 54 -6.90 -11.89 3.56
N ASP A 55 -7.11 -10.59 3.31
CA ASP A 55 -6.05 -9.69 2.88
C ASP A 55 -5.22 -9.22 4.09
N TRP A 56 -3.97 -9.68 4.14
CA TRP A 56 -3.01 -9.29 5.17
C TRP A 56 -2.39 -7.91 4.89
N GLY A 57 -2.41 -7.47 3.62
CA GLY A 57 -1.86 -6.18 3.19
C GLY A 57 -2.63 -5.00 3.77
N THR A 58 -3.97 -5.07 3.84
CA THR A 58 -4.78 -3.98 4.41
C THR A 58 -4.30 -3.55 5.80
N ALA A 59 -3.96 -4.47 6.70
CA ALA A 59 -3.53 -4.11 8.06
C ALA A 59 -2.21 -3.31 8.08
N MET A 60 -1.29 -3.62 7.15
CA MET A 60 -0.04 -2.87 6.96
C MET A 60 -0.34 -1.47 6.45
N VAL A 61 -1.12 -1.35 5.38
CA VAL A 61 -1.50 -0.05 4.79
C VAL A 61 -2.24 0.84 5.78
N VAL A 62 -3.17 0.27 6.58
CA VAL A 62 -3.87 1.01 7.64
C VAL A 62 -2.88 1.58 8.65
N ARG A 63 -1.88 0.78 9.05
CA ARG A 63 -0.85 1.23 9.99
C ARG A 63 0.03 2.31 9.36
N GLU A 64 0.52 2.11 8.14
CA GLU A 64 1.34 3.09 7.40
C GLU A 64 0.65 4.44 7.27
N VAL A 65 -0.63 4.43 6.87
CA VAL A 65 -1.42 5.64 6.64
C VAL A 65 -1.82 6.32 7.95
N PHE A 66 -2.49 5.59 8.87
CA PHE A 66 -3.16 6.23 10.01
C PHE A 66 -2.32 6.28 11.29
N LYS A 67 -1.35 5.38 11.46
CA LYS A 67 -0.58 5.27 12.70
C LYS A 67 0.83 5.81 12.53
N ASP A 68 1.53 5.31 11.53
CA ASP A 68 2.92 5.65 11.27
C ASP A 68 3.02 6.93 10.41
N MET A 69 1.92 7.34 9.76
CA MET A 69 1.75 8.54 8.94
C MET A 69 2.91 8.73 7.95
N VAL A 70 3.28 7.65 7.27
CA VAL A 70 4.52 7.58 6.49
C VAL A 70 4.57 8.63 5.38
N TYR A 71 3.42 8.93 4.78
CA TYR A 71 3.27 9.87 3.66
C TYR A 71 3.36 11.36 4.05
N THR A 72 3.36 11.70 5.34
CA THR A 72 3.49 13.08 5.84
C THR A 72 4.73 13.27 6.72
N ARG A 73 5.80 12.55 6.39
CA ARG A 73 7.12 12.69 7.03
C ARG A 73 8.02 13.62 6.24
N HIS A 74 9.17 13.97 6.81
CA HIS A 74 10.23 14.74 6.14
C HIS A 74 9.76 16.06 5.51
N GLY A 75 8.86 16.76 6.18
CA GLY A 75 8.35 18.06 5.74
C GLY A 75 7.28 18.00 4.65
N ILE A 76 6.76 16.81 4.34
CA ILE A 76 5.53 16.65 3.56
C ILE A 76 4.33 16.83 4.48
N ASP A 77 3.35 17.61 4.04
CA ASP A 77 2.13 17.89 4.79
C ASP A 77 0.90 17.96 3.90
N ILE A 78 -0.26 17.76 4.51
CA ILE A 78 -1.55 18.03 3.86
C ILE A 78 -2.01 19.38 4.39
N PRO A 79 -2.13 20.42 3.54
CA PRO A 79 -2.54 21.74 4.01
C PRO A 79 -3.88 21.67 4.73
N VAL A 80 -3.93 22.16 5.98
CA VAL A 80 -5.14 22.12 6.83
C VAL A 80 -6.14 23.24 6.50
N THR A 81 -5.72 24.23 5.72
CA THR A 81 -6.55 25.37 5.29
C THR A 81 -6.77 25.37 3.79
N GLY A 82 -7.89 25.95 3.35
CA GLY A 82 -8.25 26.04 1.94
C GLY A 82 -8.65 24.68 1.34
N SER A 83 -8.62 24.60 0.01
CA SER A 83 -8.98 23.40 -0.76
C SER A 83 -7.76 22.88 -1.53
N PRO A 84 -6.79 22.24 -0.85
CA PRO A 84 -5.64 21.64 -1.50
C PRO A 84 -6.08 20.52 -2.43
N LEU A 85 -5.42 20.41 -3.59
CA LEU A 85 -5.59 19.30 -4.51
C LEU A 85 -4.54 18.23 -4.22
N VAL A 86 -4.97 17.01 -3.94
CA VAL A 86 -4.12 15.85 -3.68
C VAL A 86 -4.39 14.78 -4.74
N ILE A 87 -3.32 14.21 -5.30
CA ILE A 87 -3.41 13.12 -6.27
C ILE A 87 -2.89 11.83 -5.62
N ASP A 88 -3.71 10.79 -5.58
CA ASP A 88 -3.42 9.48 -4.97
C ASP A 88 -3.26 8.41 -6.07
N VAL A 89 -2.03 8.18 -6.52
CA VAL A 89 -1.73 7.21 -7.57
C VAL A 89 -1.43 5.85 -6.94
N GLY A 90 -2.27 4.86 -7.30
CA GLY A 90 -2.30 3.55 -6.65
C GLY A 90 -3.03 3.63 -5.31
N CYS A 91 -4.30 4.04 -5.34
CA CYS A 91 -5.04 4.31 -4.10
C CYS A 91 -5.55 3.03 -3.41
N ASN A 92 -5.47 1.85 -4.06
CA ASN A 92 -5.96 0.58 -3.53
C ASN A 92 -7.43 0.71 -3.08
N ILE A 93 -7.75 0.44 -1.81
CA ILE A 93 -9.10 0.59 -1.24
C ILE A 93 -9.41 2.01 -0.72
N GLY A 94 -8.58 3.00 -1.05
CA GLY A 94 -8.80 4.42 -0.79
C GLY A 94 -8.37 4.93 0.60
N LEU A 95 -7.59 4.18 1.37
CA LEU A 95 -7.25 4.55 2.76
C LEU A 95 -6.50 5.88 2.86
N PHE A 96 -5.54 6.15 1.97
CA PHE A 96 -4.81 7.41 1.95
C PHE A 96 -5.72 8.58 1.57
N SER A 97 -6.54 8.42 0.53
CA SER A 97 -7.59 9.37 0.17
C SER A 97 -8.53 9.71 1.34
N MET A 98 -8.94 8.71 2.14
CA MET A 98 -9.72 8.94 3.35
C MET A 98 -8.92 9.76 4.38
N PHE A 99 -7.68 9.36 4.66
CA PHE A 99 -6.80 10.09 5.58
C PHE A 99 -6.64 11.57 5.20
N VAL A 100 -6.49 11.88 3.91
CA VAL A 100 -6.44 13.27 3.43
C VAL A 100 -7.69 14.06 3.80
N LEU A 101 -8.87 13.48 3.60
CA LEU A 101 -10.15 14.13 3.87
C LEU A 101 -10.50 14.15 5.36
N GLU A 102 -9.92 13.25 6.14
CA GLU A 102 -9.91 13.36 7.59
C GLU A 102 -9.05 14.57 8.02
N VAL A 103 -7.83 14.74 7.49
CA VAL A 103 -6.97 15.88 7.84
C VAL A 103 -7.57 17.21 7.39
N ASN A 104 -8.08 17.29 6.16
CA ASN A 104 -8.76 18.47 5.63
C ASN A 104 -10.03 18.07 4.87
N PRO A 105 -11.23 18.27 5.45
CA PRO A 105 -12.51 17.98 4.81
C PRO A 105 -12.79 18.78 3.52
N HIS A 106 -12.06 19.87 3.29
CA HIS A 106 -12.16 20.71 2.09
C HIS A 106 -11.11 20.39 1.02
N ALA A 107 -10.21 19.43 1.28
CA ALA A 107 -9.30 18.93 0.25
C ALA A 107 -10.09 18.33 -0.93
N ILE A 108 -9.46 18.35 -2.10
CA ILE A 108 -9.95 17.72 -3.32
C ILE A 108 -8.98 16.59 -3.64
N VAL A 109 -9.49 15.37 -3.76
CA VAL A 109 -8.68 14.18 -4.01
C VAL A 109 -9.04 13.60 -5.37
N VAL A 110 -8.04 13.42 -6.23
CA VAL A 110 -8.15 12.60 -7.44
C VAL A 110 -7.30 11.36 -7.23
N ALA A 111 -7.91 10.19 -7.35
CA ALA A 111 -7.29 8.92 -7.04
C ALA A 111 -7.34 7.97 -8.25
N ALA A 112 -6.32 7.15 -8.42
CA ALA A 112 -6.23 6.19 -9.51
C ALA A 112 -5.99 4.78 -8.95
N GLU A 113 -6.82 3.82 -9.35
CA GLU A 113 -6.65 2.41 -9.02
C GLU A 113 -7.00 1.54 -10.23
N PRO A 114 -6.04 0.79 -10.82
CA PRO A 114 -6.29 -0.03 -12.00
C PRO A 114 -7.24 -1.20 -11.73
N ILE A 115 -7.18 -1.83 -10.55
CA ILE A 115 -7.90 -3.08 -10.29
C ILE A 115 -9.39 -2.81 -10.06
N PRO A 116 -10.30 -3.36 -10.89
CA PRO A 116 -11.71 -2.94 -10.90
C PRO A 116 -12.42 -3.06 -9.53
N TRP A 117 -12.19 -4.16 -8.81
CA TRP A 117 -12.83 -4.39 -7.52
C TRP A 117 -12.18 -3.59 -6.38
N LEU A 118 -10.89 -3.24 -6.47
CA LEU A 118 -10.24 -2.34 -5.51
C LEU A 118 -10.73 -0.92 -5.73
N CYS A 119 -10.81 -0.47 -6.99
CA CYS A 119 -11.39 0.82 -7.36
C CYS A 119 -12.86 0.95 -6.88
N ALA A 120 -13.68 -0.09 -7.10
CA ALA A 120 -15.04 -0.12 -6.59
C ALA A 120 -15.10 -0.01 -5.06
N LEU A 121 -14.21 -0.73 -4.37
CA LEU A 121 -14.11 -0.67 -2.91
C LEU A 121 -13.62 0.68 -2.40
N ALA A 122 -12.68 1.32 -3.09
CA ALA A 122 -12.25 2.69 -2.82
C ALA A 122 -13.41 3.68 -2.95
N LYS A 123 -14.19 3.59 -4.04
CA LYS A 123 -15.40 4.41 -4.22
C LYS A 123 -16.41 4.20 -3.08
N GLU A 124 -16.62 2.96 -2.65
CA GLU A 124 -17.50 2.67 -1.52
C GLU A 124 -16.98 3.24 -0.19
N ASN A 125 -15.67 3.16 0.05
CA ASN A 125 -15.03 3.66 1.26
C ASN A 125 -15.02 5.18 1.32
N THR A 126 -14.85 5.85 0.18
CA THR A 126 -14.78 7.30 0.10
C THR A 126 -16.14 7.97 -0.13
N ALA A 127 -17.22 7.20 -0.33
CA ALA A 127 -18.57 7.72 -0.59
C ALA A 127 -19.07 8.77 0.43
N ARG A 128 -18.68 8.63 1.71
CA ARG A 128 -19.05 9.57 2.79
C ARG A 128 -18.48 10.99 2.61
N TYR A 129 -17.45 11.17 1.80
CA TYR A 129 -16.83 12.48 1.54
C TYR A 129 -17.43 13.20 0.32
N GLY A 130 -18.42 12.58 -0.34
CA GLY A 130 -19.17 13.22 -1.42
C GLY A 130 -18.30 13.65 -2.60
N GLN A 131 -18.48 14.89 -3.06
CA GLN A 131 -17.84 15.41 -4.28
C GLN A 131 -16.37 15.85 -4.10
N GLN A 132 -15.78 15.60 -2.92
CA GLN A 132 -14.38 15.92 -2.64
C GLN A 132 -13.39 14.89 -3.14
N VAL A 133 -13.86 13.73 -3.61
CA VAL A 133 -13.01 12.60 -3.99
C VAL A 133 -13.49 11.94 -5.27
N TRP A 134 -12.56 11.73 -6.19
CA TRP A 134 -12.82 11.19 -7.52
C TRP A 134 -11.85 10.05 -7.78
N VAL A 135 -12.38 8.83 -7.83
CA VAL A 135 -11.58 7.62 -8.01
C VAL A 135 -11.76 7.10 -9.43
N GLU A 136 -10.70 7.07 -10.21
CA GLU A 136 -10.70 6.57 -11.58
C GLU A 136 -10.14 5.15 -11.65
N GLN A 137 -10.77 4.32 -12.49
CA GLN A 137 -10.36 2.92 -12.67
C GLN A 137 -9.27 2.81 -13.75
N VAL A 138 -8.09 3.35 -13.46
CA VAL A 138 -6.94 3.37 -14.37
C VAL A 138 -5.64 3.20 -13.59
N GLY A 139 -4.65 2.56 -14.21
CA GLY A 139 -3.26 2.70 -13.80
C GLY A 139 -2.65 3.97 -14.40
N ILE A 140 -1.51 4.42 -13.89
CA ILE A 140 -0.77 5.55 -14.46
C ILE A 140 0.54 5.04 -15.08
N SER A 141 0.84 5.50 -16.29
CA SER A 141 2.00 5.05 -17.07
C SER A 141 2.53 6.15 -17.98
N ALA A 142 3.70 5.91 -18.58
CA ALA A 142 4.38 6.87 -19.46
C ALA A 142 3.56 7.22 -20.73
N ALA A 143 2.75 6.29 -21.20
CA ALA A 143 1.86 6.44 -22.35
C ALA A 143 0.56 5.67 -22.08
N SER A 144 -0.50 5.94 -22.84
CA SER A 144 -1.75 5.17 -22.74
C SER A 144 -1.52 3.74 -23.21
N LEU A 145 -1.89 2.77 -22.36
CA LEU A 145 -1.73 1.34 -22.59
C LEU A 145 -3.08 0.66 -22.30
N SER A 146 -3.64 -0.02 -23.29
CA SER A 146 -4.85 -0.82 -23.09
C SER A 146 -4.50 -2.26 -22.72
N GLY A 147 -5.17 -2.78 -21.71
CA GLY A 147 -5.02 -4.17 -21.27
C GLY A 147 -3.64 -4.53 -20.69
N ALA A 148 -2.98 -3.59 -20.02
CA ALA A 148 -1.80 -3.87 -19.20
C ALA A 148 -2.13 -4.94 -18.15
N GLU A 149 -1.24 -5.92 -17.98
CA GLU A 149 -1.49 -7.09 -17.16
C GLU A 149 -0.94 -6.89 -15.74
N PHE A 150 -1.82 -6.96 -14.76
CA PHE A 150 -1.51 -6.89 -13.33
C PHE A 150 -1.64 -8.28 -12.71
N LEU A 151 -0.62 -8.69 -11.97
CA LEU A 151 -0.71 -9.87 -11.11
C LEU A 151 -1.23 -9.44 -9.74
N VAL A 152 -2.40 -9.96 -9.37
CA VAL A 152 -3.05 -9.66 -8.08
C VAL A 152 -3.08 -10.91 -7.22
N ASP A 153 -2.57 -10.79 -6.00
CA ASP A 153 -2.70 -11.80 -4.96
C ASP A 153 -3.79 -11.37 -3.97
N PRO A 154 -4.94 -12.07 -3.89
CA PRO A 154 -6.04 -11.69 -2.99
C PRO A 154 -5.69 -11.75 -1.50
N ARG A 155 -4.51 -12.26 -1.15
CA ARG A 155 -3.99 -12.32 0.23
C ARG A 155 -3.14 -11.09 0.59
N VAL A 156 -2.63 -10.38 -0.40
CA VAL A 156 -1.82 -9.16 -0.22
C VAL A 156 -2.17 -8.23 -1.39
N MET A 157 -3.33 -7.60 -1.31
CA MET A 157 -3.86 -6.82 -2.43
C MET A 157 -3.11 -5.51 -2.66
N ALA A 158 -2.47 -4.98 -1.60
CA ALA A 158 -1.56 -3.84 -1.71
C ALA A 158 -0.44 -4.11 -2.73
N GLY A 159 0.12 -5.31 -2.75
CA GLY A 159 1.19 -5.71 -3.68
C GLY A 159 0.76 -6.03 -5.11
N ALA A 160 -0.39 -5.53 -5.58
CA ALA A 160 -0.84 -5.73 -6.95
C ALA A 160 0.08 -5.00 -7.93
N SER A 161 0.70 -5.72 -8.88
CA SER A 161 1.78 -5.15 -9.69
C SER A 161 1.80 -5.68 -11.12
N MET A 162 2.18 -4.81 -12.05
CA MET A 162 2.56 -5.18 -13.43
C MET A 162 4.02 -5.64 -13.56
N TYR A 163 4.84 -5.44 -12.51
CA TYR A 163 6.27 -5.72 -12.46
C TYR A 163 6.63 -6.74 -11.36
N GLU A 164 5.68 -7.60 -10.91
CA GLU A 164 5.86 -8.54 -9.77
C GLU A 164 7.17 -9.33 -9.87
N THR A 165 7.51 -9.81 -11.07
CA THR A 165 8.69 -10.68 -11.25
C THR A 165 10.00 -9.94 -10.97
N GLU A 166 10.05 -8.64 -11.24
CA GLU A 166 11.24 -7.81 -11.05
C GLU A 166 11.39 -7.42 -9.58
N ILE A 167 10.31 -6.94 -8.97
CA ILE A 167 10.33 -6.45 -7.59
C ILE A 167 10.41 -7.57 -6.55
N THR A 168 9.87 -8.76 -6.84
CA THR A 168 9.92 -9.92 -5.94
C THR A 168 11.14 -10.80 -6.13
N ARG A 169 12.07 -10.48 -7.06
CA ARG A 169 13.24 -11.34 -7.32
C ARG A 169 14.07 -11.55 -6.05
N ALA A 170 14.40 -10.47 -5.34
CA ALA A 170 15.14 -10.54 -4.08
C ALA A 170 14.40 -11.35 -3.00
N TRP A 171 13.06 -11.29 -2.98
CA TRP A 171 12.24 -12.13 -2.12
C TRP A 171 12.34 -13.61 -2.48
N LYS A 172 12.19 -13.95 -3.77
CA LYS A 172 12.25 -15.32 -4.28
C LYS A 172 13.63 -15.97 -4.07
N ASP A 173 14.69 -15.18 -4.13
CA ASP A 173 16.06 -15.63 -3.89
C ASP A 173 16.40 -15.79 -2.38
N ALA A 174 15.58 -15.23 -1.49
CA ALA A 174 15.78 -15.37 -0.05
C ALA A 174 15.44 -16.79 0.44
N ALA A 175 16.25 -17.32 1.37
CA ALA A 175 15.99 -18.61 2.01
C ALA A 175 14.62 -18.63 2.70
N LEU A 176 13.94 -19.79 2.67
CA LEU A 176 12.60 -19.97 3.27
C LEU A 176 12.53 -19.50 4.73
N CYS A 177 13.53 -19.80 5.56
CA CYS A 177 13.57 -19.37 6.96
C CYS A 177 13.59 -17.84 7.09
N ARG A 178 14.27 -17.15 6.17
CA ARG A 178 14.30 -15.68 6.11
C ARG A 178 12.94 -15.13 5.69
N GLN A 179 12.32 -15.71 4.66
CA GLN A 179 10.96 -15.33 4.25
C GLN A 179 9.96 -15.49 5.40
N LEU A 180 9.98 -16.63 6.09
CA LEU A 180 9.12 -16.88 7.25
C LEU A 180 9.38 -15.89 8.39
N SER A 181 10.65 -15.57 8.67
CA SER A 181 11.00 -14.57 9.68
C SER A 181 10.44 -13.19 9.33
N VAL A 182 10.59 -12.76 8.07
CA VAL A 182 10.09 -11.46 7.59
C VAL A 182 8.57 -11.38 7.70
N VAL A 183 7.85 -12.38 7.17
CA VAL A 183 6.37 -12.44 7.29
C VAL A 183 5.95 -12.39 8.75
N GLY A 184 6.62 -13.13 9.63
CA GLY A 184 6.32 -13.15 11.06
C GLY A 184 6.53 -11.79 11.73
N ARG A 185 7.66 -11.12 11.47
CA ARG A 185 7.99 -9.80 12.03
C ARG A 185 7.00 -8.73 11.55
N ASP A 186 6.70 -8.68 10.26
CA ASP A 186 5.76 -7.70 9.71
C ASP A 186 4.34 -7.92 10.23
N ASN A 187 3.89 -9.18 10.37
CA ASN A 187 2.59 -9.45 10.97
C ASN A 187 2.52 -9.15 12.47
N VAL A 188 3.64 -9.21 13.21
CA VAL A 188 3.70 -8.68 14.58
C VAL A 188 3.58 -7.16 14.56
N THR A 189 4.31 -6.48 13.68
CA THR A 189 4.24 -5.01 13.54
C THR A 189 2.84 -4.56 13.13
N ALA A 190 2.18 -5.26 12.21
CA ALA A 190 0.80 -4.98 11.80
C ALA A 190 -0.25 -5.34 12.88
N GLY A 191 0.14 -6.07 13.94
CA GLY A 191 -0.77 -6.51 15.00
C GLY A 191 -1.59 -7.76 14.67
N ASN A 192 -1.25 -8.47 13.60
CA ASN A 192 -1.89 -9.71 13.16
C ASN A 192 -1.43 -10.94 13.97
N LEU A 193 -0.23 -10.91 14.55
CA LEU A 193 0.36 -12.01 15.33
C LEU A 193 0.82 -11.57 16.72
N PRO A 194 0.82 -12.47 17.73
CA PRO A 194 1.30 -12.16 19.07
C PRO A 194 2.81 -11.89 19.08
N ALA A 195 3.23 -10.78 19.68
CA ALA A 195 4.60 -10.29 19.57
C ALA A 195 5.68 -11.25 20.10
N GLN A 196 5.72 -11.49 21.42
CA GLN A 196 6.80 -12.25 22.07
C GLN A 196 7.06 -13.66 21.49
N PRO A 197 6.06 -14.56 21.35
CA PRO A 197 6.32 -15.91 20.83
C PRO A 197 6.73 -15.88 19.35
N THR A 198 6.17 -14.97 18.55
CA THR A 198 6.48 -14.87 17.12
C THR A 198 7.88 -14.31 16.90
N LEU A 199 8.26 -13.24 17.61
CA LEU A 199 9.60 -12.64 17.50
C LEU A 199 10.71 -13.58 17.98
N LEU A 200 10.44 -14.40 18.99
CA LEU A 200 11.37 -15.46 19.41
C LEU A 200 11.56 -16.48 18.27
N LEU A 201 10.46 -16.95 17.68
CA LEU A 201 10.51 -17.89 16.55
C LEU A 201 11.30 -17.32 15.36
N CYS A 202 11.01 -16.07 14.97
CA CYS A 202 11.74 -15.34 13.92
C CYS A 202 13.25 -15.26 14.23
N SER A 203 13.61 -14.93 15.47
CA SER A 203 15.01 -14.84 15.89
C SER A 203 15.74 -16.19 15.89
N LEU A 204 15.02 -17.30 16.09
CA LEU A 204 15.59 -18.65 16.00
C LEU A 204 15.76 -19.09 14.53
N LEU A 205 14.83 -18.72 13.65
CA LEU A 205 14.91 -18.97 12.20
C LEU A 205 16.12 -18.28 11.54
N GLU A 206 16.62 -17.21 12.12
CA GLU A 206 17.81 -16.47 11.63
C GLU A 206 19.14 -17.07 12.11
N LYS A 207 19.12 -18.06 13.02
CA LYS A 207 20.34 -18.70 13.56
C LYS A 207 20.69 -19.97 12.78
N PRO A 208 21.89 -20.09 12.17
CA PRO A 208 22.22 -21.18 11.23
C PRO A 208 22.01 -22.62 11.72
N VAL A 209 22.22 -22.87 13.02
CA VAL A 209 22.05 -24.20 13.63
C VAL A 209 20.62 -24.44 14.11
N LEU A 210 19.96 -23.41 14.64
CA LEU A 210 18.62 -23.51 15.20
C LEU A 210 17.52 -23.46 14.14
N GLN A 211 17.79 -22.85 12.98
CA GLN A 211 16.83 -22.75 11.88
C GLN A 211 16.32 -24.14 11.46
N TRP A 212 17.19 -25.14 11.34
CA TRP A 212 16.78 -26.48 10.89
C TRP A 212 15.91 -27.19 11.91
N LEU A 213 16.22 -27.04 13.20
CA LEU A 213 15.41 -27.59 14.29
C LEU A 213 14.01 -26.95 14.32
N VAL A 214 13.95 -25.63 14.17
CA VAL A 214 12.70 -24.88 14.15
C VAL A 214 11.89 -25.21 12.91
N THR A 215 12.48 -25.23 11.72
CA THR A 215 11.78 -25.59 10.49
C THR A 215 11.23 -27.00 10.58
N LEU A 216 12.01 -27.99 11.06
CA LEU A 216 11.54 -29.36 11.24
C LEU A 216 10.35 -29.44 12.22
N LEU A 217 10.39 -28.67 13.31
CA LEU A 217 9.28 -28.59 14.26
C LEU A 217 8.03 -27.94 13.65
N LEU A 218 8.21 -26.94 12.79
CA LEU A 218 7.14 -26.23 12.10
C LEU A 218 6.59 -26.98 10.87
N MET A 219 7.30 -27.99 10.35
CA MET A 219 6.95 -28.68 9.10
C MET A 219 5.49 -29.15 9.05
N PRO A 220 4.90 -29.78 10.09
CA PRO A 220 3.49 -30.18 10.03
C PRO A 220 2.54 -28.99 9.84
N ALA A 221 2.80 -27.87 10.53
CA ALA A 221 2.01 -26.65 10.39
C ALA A 221 2.25 -25.96 9.03
N LEU A 222 3.49 -25.96 8.54
CA LEU A 222 3.85 -25.41 7.22
C LEU A 222 3.22 -26.23 6.08
N VAL A 223 3.24 -27.56 6.17
CA VAL A 223 2.58 -28.44 5.19
C VAL A 223 1.08 -28.17 5.21
N LEU A 224 0.45 -28.14 6.39
CA LEU A 224 -0.97 -27.82 6.50
C LEU A 224 -1.28 -26.44 5.91
N PHE A 225 -0.46 -25.44 6.22
CA PHE A 225 -0.61 -24.07 5.72
C PHE A 225 -0.45 -24.00 4.20
N VAL A 226 0.57 -24.64 3.62
CA VAL A 226 0.79 -24.69 2.16
C VAL A 226 -0.31 -25.46 1.45
N THR A 227 -0.68 -26.64 1.96
CA THR A 227 -1.83 -27.40 1.44
C THR A 227 -3.09 -26.55 1.48
N PHE A 228 -3.30 -25.82 2.57
CA PHE A 228 -4.39 -24.87 2.68
C PHE A 228 -4.29 -23.76 1.60
N LEU A 229 -3.15 -23.10 1.43
CA LEU A 229 -2.97 -22.07 0.40
C LEU A 229 -3.20 -22.59 -1.02
N LEU A 230 -2.84 -23.85 -1.30
CA LEU A 230 -3.07 -24.50 -2.59
C LEU A 230 -4.55 -24.84 -2.84
N LEU A 231 -5.29 -25.18 -1.77
CA LEU A 231 -6.72 -25.49 -1.80
C LEU A 231 -7.61 -24.24 -1.69
N SER A 232 -7.06 -23.10 -1.29
CA SER A 232 -7.80 -21.84 -1.18
C SER A 232 -8.39 -21.44 -2.53
N PRO A 233 -9.68 -21.03 -2.58
CA PRO A 233 -10.31 -20.54 -3.81
C PRO A 233 -9.69 -19.22 -4.31
N SER A 234 -8.93 -18.54 -3.45
CA SER A 234 -8.31 -17.24 -3.70
C SER A 234 -6.91 -17.41 -4.30
N LYS A 235 -6.87 -17.85 -5.56
CA LYS A 235 -5.63 -17.93 -6.36
C LYS A 235 -5.23 -16.56 -6.90
N ARG A 236 -3.93 -16.40 -7.18
CA ARG A 236 -3.40 -15.25 -7.93
C ARG A 236 -4.12 -15.12 -9.27
N ARG A 237 -4.39 -13.88 -9.69
CA ARG A 237 -5.11 -13.59 -10.93
C ARG A 237 -4.35 -12.58 -11.76
N HIS A 238 -4.34 -12.82 -13.07
CA HIS A 238 -3.93 -11.81 -14.04
C HIS A 238 -5.16 -10.98 -14.39
N VAL A 239 -5.06 -9.67 -14.22
CA VAL A 239 -6.13 -8.72 -14.48
C VAL A 239 -5.64 -7.76 -15.54
N ARG A 240 -6.42 -7.55 -16.59
CA ARG A 240 -6.10 -6.58 -17.63
C ARG A 240 -6.78 -5.26 -17.33
N CYS A 241 -5.98 -4.20 -17.26
CA CYS A 241 -6.43 -2.87 -16.90
C CYS A 241 -5.88 -1.86 -17.90
N ASP A 242 -6.55 -0.73 -18.03
CA ASP A 242 -6.04 0.39 -18.81
C ASP A 242 -5.11 1.23 -17.93
N CYS A 243 -3.99 1.67 -18.52
CA CYS A 243 -3.10 2.65 -17.92
C CYS A 243 -3.04 3.89 -18.80
N VAL A 244 -2.96 5.07 -18.18
CA VAL A 244 -3.00 6.35 -18.88
C VAL A 244 -1.92 7.31 -18.35
N PRO A 245 -1.49 8.31 -19.14
CA PRO A 245 -0.64 9.38 -18.65
C PRO A 245 -1.32 10.20 -17.54
N PHE A 246 -0.51 10.89 -16.75
CA PHE A 246 -0.99 11.69 -15.62
C PHE A 246 -2.00 12.77 -16.05
N ALA A 247 -1.78 13.41 -17.20
CA ALA A 247 -2.71 14.39 -17.77
C ALA A 247 -4.12 13.81 -18.03
N GLU A 248 -4.17 12.59 -18.58
CA GLU A 248 -5.42 11.92 -18.94
C GLU A 248 -6.20 11.49 -17.69
N LEU A 249 -5.53 11.15 -16.58
CA LEU A 249 -6.20 10.97 -15.28
C LEU A 249 -6.96 12.23 -14.88
N LEU A 250 -6.29 13.40 -14.90
CA LEU A 250 -6.92 14.67 -14.52
C LEU A 250 -8.10 15.00 -15.44
N GLU A 251 -7.96 14.78 -16.75
CA GLU A 251 -9.05 14.97 -17.71
C GLU A 251 -10.24 14.06 -17.39
N ARG A 252 -10.02 12.74 -17.26
CA ARG A 252 -11.06 11.75 -16.98
C ARG A 252 -11.85 12.08 -15.71
N SER A 253 -11.15 12.44 -14.62
CA SER A 253 -11.80 12.83 -13.38
C SER A 253 -12.73 14.03 -13.55
N THR A 254 -12.42 14.95 -14.46
CA THR A 254 -13.20 16.17 -14.67
C THR A 254 -14.37 16.02 -15.65
N LEU A 255 -14.43 14.96 -16.46
CA LEU A 255 -15.45 14.79 -17.52
C LEU A 255 -16.89 14.86 -17.00
N HIS A 256 -17.13 14.35 -15.79
CA HIS A 256 -18.46 14.25 -15.19
C HIS A 256 -18.68 15.23 -14.03
N MET A 257 -17.74 16.15 -13.80
CA MET A 257 -17.86 17.17 -12.76
C MET A 257 -18.76 18.33 -13.23
N PRO A 258 -19.89 18.58 -12.55
CA PRO A 258 -20.76 19.72 -12.89
C PRO A 258 -20.12 21.06 -12.51
N ASP A 259 -19.34 21.10 -11.43
CA ASP A 259 -18.70 22.32 -10.93
C ASP A 259 -17.51 22.75 -11.80
N VAL A 260 -17.66 23.89 -12.49
CA VAL A 260 -16.62 24.48 -13.35
C VAL A 260 -15.39 24.93 -12.55
N ALA A 261 -15.58 25.44 -11.33
CA ALA A 261 -14.48 25.90 -10.50
C ALA A 261 -13.63 24.71 -10.02
N MET A 262 -14.28 23.61 -9.61
CA MET A 262 -13.59 22.36 -9.27
C MET A 262 -12.85 21.77 -10.47
N ARG A 263 -13.46 21.76 -11.67
CA ARG A 263 -12.77 21.31 -12.89
C ARG A 263 -11.51 22.10 -13.16
N ARG A 264 -11.59 23.44 -13.16
CA ARG A 264 -10.42 24.33 -13.33
C ARG A 264 -9.38 24.12 -12.24
N ARG A 265 -9.80 23.88 -11.00
CA ARG A 265 -8.89 23.60 -9.88
C ARG A 265 -8.06 22.34 -10.13
N ILE A 266 -8.66 21.31 -10.74
CA ILE A 266 -8.01 20.03 -11.08
C ILE A 266 -7.18 20.12 -12.36
N THR A 267 -7.64 20.83 -13.39
CA THR A 267 -6.90 20.93 -14.67
C THR A 267 -5.75 21.92 -14.61
N ASP A 268 -5.91 23.05 -13.90
CA ASP A 268 -4.98 24.19 -14.00
C ASP A 268 -4.35 24.59 -12.65
N GLY A 269 -5.00 24.26 -11.53
CA GLY A 269 -4.56 24.70 -10.21
C GLY A 269 -3.32 23.95 -9.68
N PRO A 270 -2.67 24.48 -8.62
CA PRO A 270 -1.52 23.84 -7.98
C PRO A 270 -1.88 22.53 -7.29
N ILE A 271 -1.05 21.51 -7.45
CA ILE A 271 -1.22 20.20 -6.82
C ILE A 271 -0.40 20.23 -5.53
N ALA A 272 -1.10 20.24 -4.39
CA ALA A 272 -0.47 20.35 -3.08
C ALA A 272 0.39 19.12 -2.78
N LEU A 273 -0.10 17.92 -3.12
CA LEU A 273 0.59 16.67 -2.90
C LEU A 273 0.26 15.64 -3.99
N VAL A 274 1.28 14.95 -4.48
CA VAL A 274 1.12 13.70 -5.23
C VAL A 274 1.69 12.55 -4.40
N LYS A 275 0.89 11.52 -4.15
CA LYS A 275 1.35 10.23 -3.61
C LYS A 275 1.44 9.25 -4.77
N VAL A 276 2.58 8.56 -4.87
CA VAL A 276 2.79 7.48 -5.84
C VAL A 276 3.25 6.26 -5.07
N ASP A 277 2.41 5.24 -5.06
CA ASP A 277 2.79 3.91 -4.59
C ASP A 277 1.96 2.93 -5.44
N VAL A 278 2.68 2.28 -6.36
CA VAL A 278 2.15 1.52 -7.50
C VAL A 278 2.92 0.22 -7.71
N GLU A 279 3.64 -0.22 -6.67
CA GLU A 279 4.29 -1.52 -6.62
C GLU A 279 5.15 -1.83 -7.85
N GLY A 280 6.18 -1.01 -8.11
CA GLY A 280 7.18 -1.25 -9.14
C GLY A 280 7.03 -0.47 -10.44
N ALA A 281 5.87 0.15 -10.69
CA ALA A 281 5.61 0.98 -11.88
C ALA A 281 6.01 2.46 -11.70
N GLU A 282 6.71 2.80 -10.62
CA GLU A 282 6.92 4.20 -10.21
C GLU A 282 7.64 5.01 -11.28
N TRP A 283 8.66 4.41 -11.92
CA TRP A 283 9.41 5.10 -12.96
C TRP A 283 8.55 5.46 -14.17
N ASP A 284 7.63 4.57 -14.57
CA ASP A 284 6.72 4.83 -15.70
C ASP A 284 5.69 5.89 -15.36
N VAL A 285 5.17 5.90 -14.13
CA VAL A 285 4.30 6.98 -13.64
C VAL A 285 5.00 8.33 -13.80
N LEU A 286 6.24 8.46 -13.33
CA LEU A 286 6.98 9.72 -13.37
C LEU A 286 7.31 10.18 -14.79
N LEU A 287 7.56 9.24 -15.70
CA LEU A 287 7.75 9.55 -17.13
C LEU A 287 6.45 9.99 -17.82
N GLY A 288 5.30 9.61 -17.28
CA GLY A 288 3.97 9.99 -17.78
C GLY A 288 3.48 11.36 -17.32
N ILE A 289 4.25 12.07 -16.49
CA ILE A 289 3.94 13.43 -16.03
C ILE A 289 4.61 14.43 -16.97
N ALA A 290 3.81 15.27 -17.63
CA ALA A 290 4.28 16.32 -18.53
C ALA A 290 4.91 17.49 -17.76
N ASP A 291 5.77 18.27 -18.44
CA ASP A 291 6.45 19.41 -17.82
C ASP A 291 5.48 20.48 -17.28
N SER A 292 4.31 20.64 -17.92
CA SER A 292 3.23 21.51 -17.45
C SER A 292 2.67 21.04 -16.11
N GLU A 293 2.50 19.74 -15.91
CA GLU A 293 2.03 19.16 -14.64
C GLU A 293 3.12 19.21 -13.58
N TRP A 294 4.37 18.90 -13.92
CA TRP A 294 5.49 18.96 -12.98
C TRP A 294 5.62 20.33 -12.30
N ARG A 295 5.34 21.42 -13.02
CA ARG A 295 5.38 22.79 -12.48
C ARG A 295 4.26 23.06 -11.47
N ARG A 296 3.18 22.29 -11.50
CA ARG A 296 2.02 22.44 -10.61
C ARG A 296 2.20 21.68 -9.31
N ILE A 297 3.05 20.65 -9.27
CA ILE A 297 3.27 19.81 -8.09
C ILE A 297 4.17 20.53 -7.09
N GLU A 298 3.63 20.81 -5.90
CA GLU A 298 4.34 21.43 -4.78
C GLU A 298 5.13 20.41 -3.97
N GLN A 299 4.50 19.26 -3.69
CA GLN A 299 5.04 18.17 -2.91
C GLN A 299 4.75 16.82 -3.58
N ILE A 300 5.67 15.88 -3.46
CA ILE A 300 5.50 14.50 -3.94
C ILE A 300 6.14 13.51 -2.97
N VAL A 301 5.43 12.42 -2.71
CA VAL A 301 5.93 11.26 -1.96
C VAL A 301 5.79 10.03 -2.82
N ILE A 302 6.85 9.24 -2.92
CA ILE A 302 6.94 8.09 -3.82
C ILE A 302 7.48 6.91 -3.03
N GLU A 303 6.74 5.82 -2.93
CA GLU A 303 7.30 4.54 -2.51
C GLU A 303 7.96 3.86 -3.71
N VAL A 304 9.26 3.66 -3.66
CA VAL A 304 10.08 3.20 -4.79
C VAL A 304 10.66 1.83 -4.51
N HIS A 305 10.35 0.87 -5.38
CA HIS A 305 11.09 -0.39 -5.48
C HIS A 305 12.45 -0.17 -6.15
N ASP A 306 13.56 -0.32 -5.40
CA ASP A 306 14.91 -0.06 -5.92
C ASP A 306 15.45 -1.21 -6.77
N VAL A 307 14.98 -1.27 -8.01
CA VAL A 307 15.56 -2.10 -9.08
C VAL A 307 16.33 -1.21 -10.05
N GLN A 308 17.52 -1.64 -10.48
CA GLN A 308 18.36 -0.89 -11.43
C GLN A 308 18.69 0.56 -10.97
N ASN A 309 18.97 0.77 -9.67
CA ASN A 309 19.24 2.07 -9.06
C ASN A 309 18.10 3.09 -9.28
N ARG A 310 16.84 2.63 -9.27
CA ARG A 310 15.65 3.45 -9.51
C ARG A 310 15.56 4.60 -8.51
N VAL A 311 15.88 4.37 -7.23
CA VAL A 311 15.82 5.43 -6.20
C VAL A 311 16.71 6.62 -6.59
N ARG A 312 17.94 6.36 -7.02
CA ARG A 312 18.87 7.41 -7.47
C ARG A 312 18.36 8.15 -8.71
N ARG A 313 17.75 7.42 -9.66
CA ARG A 313 17.18 8.02 -10.88
C ARG A 313 15.97 8.89 -10.55
N VAL A 314 15.12 8.46 -9.63
CA VAL A 314 13.98 9.23 -9.11
C VAL A 314 14.48 10.51 -8.43
N GLU A 315 15.48 10.42 -7.55
CA GLU A 315 16.08 11.60 -6.91
C GLU A 315 16.60 12.60 -7.96
N GLN A 316 17.35 12.13 -8.95
CA GLN A 316 17.88 12.97 -10.03
C GLN A 316 16.78 13.65 -10.84
N LEU A 317 15.71 12.91 -11.18
CA LEU A 317 14.55 13.45 -11.88
C LEU A 317 13.88 14.55 -11.06
N LEU A 318 13.60 14.30 -9.78
CA LEU A 318 12.96 15.27 -8.90
C LEU A 318 13.79 16.56 -8.77
N ARG A 319 15.12 16.44 -8.59
CA ARG A 319 16.01 17.60 -8.58
C ARG A 319 15.98 18.34 -9.92
N ALA A 320 16.00 17.64 -11.04
CA ALA A 320 15.90 18.23 -12.38
C ALA A 320 14.55 18.94 -12.63
N LYS A 321 13.46 18.46 -12.00
CA LYS A 321 12.15 19.12 -12.03
C LYS A 321 12.05 20.29 -11.05
N GLY A 322 13.11 20.61 -10.31
CA GLY A 322 13.22 21.80 -9.46
C GLY A 322 12.68 21.62 -8.04
N PHE A 323 12.61 20.38 -7.54
CA PHE A 323 12.42 20.15 -6.10
C PHE A 323 13.75 20.38 -5.38
N GLN A 324 13.76 21.32 -4.43
CA GLN A 324 14.98 21.71 -3.70
C GLN A 324 15.31 20.72 -2.58
N GLU A 325 14.29 20.25 -1.88
CA GLU A 325 14.43 19.32 -0.76
C GLU A 325 13.96 17.94 -1.21
N VAL A 326 14.90 16.99 -1.27
CA VAL A 326 14.63 15.60 -1.59
C VAL A 326 15.25 14.74 -0.50
N HIS A 327 14.41 13.95 0.16
CA HIS A 327 14.78 13.06 1.25
C HIS A 327 14.44 11.63 0.88
N ILE A 328 15.35 10.71 1.17
CA ILE A 328 15.16 9.28 0.94
C ILE A 328 15.17 8.61 2.31
N ALA A 329 14.13 7.84 2.62
CA ALA A 329 14.05 7.05 3.83
C ALA A 329 13.75 5.59 3.49
N GLN A 330 14.14 4.69 4.38
CA GLN A 330 13.68 3.30 4.36
C GLN A 330 12.82 3.08 5.60
N GLU A 331 11.66 2.47 5.41
CA GLU A 331 10.73 2.20 6.50
C GLU A 331 11.16 0.97 7.31
N GLU A 332 10.66 0.86 8.55
CA GLU A 332 11.09 -0.17 9.50
C GLU A 332 10.49 -1.56 9.24
N TRP A 333 9.83 -1.77 8.10
CA TRP A 333 9.28 -3.06 7.71
C TRP A 333 10.39 -4.02 7.27
N ALA A 334 10.32 -5.28 7.73
CA ALA A 334 11.30 -6.29 7.36
C ALA A 334 11.19 -6.66 5.87
N SER A 335 9.97 -6.62 5.31
CA SER A 335 9.72 -6.77 3.87
C SER A 335 10.36 -5.66 3.05
N HIS A 336 10.29 -4.39 3.47
CA HIS A 336 10.88 -3.26 2.74
C HIS A 336 12.39 -3.41 2.60
N ASN A 337 13.06 -3.98 3.61
CA ASN A 337 14.48 -4.29 3.54
C ASN A 337 14.82 -5.39 2.51
N VAL A 338 13.95 -6.41 2.37
CA VAL A 338 14.17 -7.50 1.41
C VAL A 338 13.79 -7.10 -0.01
N LEU A 339 12.67 -6.38 -0.16
CA LEU A 339 12.16 -5.89 -1.43
C LEU A 339 12.85 -4.60 -1.90
N ARG A 340 13.73 -4.03 -1.06
CA ARG A 340 14.50 -2.80 -1.33
C ARG A 340 13.58 -1.62 -1.62
N ILE A 341 12.56 -1.48 -0.81
CA ILE A 341 11.56 -0.41 -0.89
C ILE A 341 12.08 0.80 -0.11
N HIS A 342 11.99 1.96 -0.74
CA HIS A 342 12.39 3.25 -0.17
C HIS A 342 11.34 4.31 -0.46
N SER A 343 11.07 5.15 0.54
CA SER A 343 10.17 6.30 0.39
C SER A 343 11.00 7.53 0.03
N VAL A 344 10.69 8.15 -1.11
CA VAL A 344 11.31 9.38 -1.59
C VAL A 344 10.33 10.53 -1.40
N PHE A 345 10.73 11.51 -0.59
CA PHE A 345 9.96 12.70 -0.28
C PHE A 345 10.60 13.89 -0.99
N ALA A 346 9.82 14.66 -1.72
CA ALA A 346 10.32 15.87 -2.35
C ALA A 346 9.35 17.03 -2.22
N ARG A 347 9.88 18.22 -1.89
CA ARG A 347 9.10 19.45 -1.79
C ARG A 347 9.80 20.62 -2.46
N ARG A 348 8.98 21.52 -2.99
CA ARG A 348 9.45 22.83 -3.42
C ARG A 348 9.51 23.77 -2.21
N THR A 349 10.55 24.59 -2.13
CA THR A 349 10.54 25.72 -1.20
C THR A 349 9.42 26.68 -1.62
N LYS A 350 8.47 26.96 -0.71
CA LYS A 350 7.49 28.03 -0.93
C LYS A 350 8.28 29.32 -1.14
N THR A 351 8.21 29.92 -2.33
CA THR A 351 8.60 31.31 -2.50
C THR A 351 7.69 32.11 -1.58
N GLU A 352 8.27 32.74 -0.55
CA GLU A 352 7.58 33.78 0.22
C GLU A 352 7.16 34.85 -0.80
N GLY A 353 5.86 34.91 -1.07
CA GLY A 353 5.24 35.86 -1.99
C GLY A 353 4.48 36.91 -1.21
#